data_AF-A0A328F9G9-F1
#
_entry.id   AF-A0A328F9G9-F1
#
_cell.length_a   1.000
_cell.length_b   1.000
_cell.length_c   1.000
_cell.angle_alpha   90.00
_cell.angle_beta   90.00
_cell.angle_gamma   90.00
#
_symmetry.space_group_name_H-M   'P 1'
#
loop_
_entity.id
_entity.type
_entity.pdbx_description
1 polymer ?
#
loop_
_entity_poly.entity_id
_entity_poly.type
_entity_poly.pdbx_seq_one_letter_code
_entity_poly.pdbx_strand_id
1 'polypeptide(L)'
;MKRLFLIAVPWFAFAFVLTGVALAEDTEATFELPTGTMTLQAPQDAEHKATLSPVILPHSLHFSYSCQECHHDWDGKSSIKSCGTSGCHENFWAPKPGQADVSENGVKSMVGAYHQVCRDCHRNEADQQKASGSKSIVTGPVACAGCHPDPHSEIENSDEALSIPLGIITIKAPEEVEATRGDVGFPHGLHFQFACKECHHDWDGESEVEACSSCHSETEPSGTRSIKDEENVMYYLAAYHNVCITCHRDTDKKRRAAMAEGINKADLPKSAPVNCNGCHSSSS
;
A
#
# COMPACT_ATOMS: atom_id res chain seq x y z
N MET A 1 87.68 -16.63 13.13
CA MET A 1 86.94 -16.66 14.41
C MET A 1 85.48 -16.32 14.11
N LYS A 2 84.64 -17.33 13.95
CA LYS A 2 83.21 -17.21 13.62
C LYS A 2 82.44 -16.81 14.88
N ARG A 3 81.79 -15.65 14.87
CA ARG A 3 80.83 -15.24 15.92
C ARG A 3 79.42 -15.57 15.43
N LEU A 4 78.76 -16.50 16.13
CA LEU A 4 77.35 -16.83 15.94
C LEU A 4 76.50 -15.62 16.31
N PHE A 5 75.62 -15.19 15.39
CA PHE A 5 74.50 -14.31 15.70
C PHE A 5 73.28 -15.20 15.96
N LEU A 6 72.77 -15.12 17.20
CA LEU A 6 71.48 -15.68 17.60
C LEU A 6 70.38 -14.79 16.99
N ILE A 7 69.62 -15.33 16.04
CA ILE A 7 68.43 -14.70 15.48
C ILE A 7 67.26 -15.05 16.39
N ALA A 8 66.75 -14.05 17.12
CA ALA A 8 65.49 -14.16 17.85
C ALA A 8 64.34 -14.09 16.83
N VAL A 9 63.60 -15.19 16.67
CA VAL A 9 62.38 -15.26 15.87
C VAL A 9 61.22 -14.81 16.76
N PRO A 10 60.52 -13.69 16.46
CA PRO A 10 59.32 -13.35 17.18
C PRO A 10 58.18 -14.22 16.66
N TRP A 11 57.63 -15.05 17.55
CA TRP A 11 56.34 -15.72 17.41
C TRP A 11 55.24 -14.67 17.23
N PHE A 12 54.91 -14.35 15.98
CA PHE A 12 53.67 -13.65 15.66
C PHE A 12 52.54 -14.67 15.72
N ALA A 13 51.82 -14.69 16.84
CA ALA A 13 50.53 -15.33 16.96
C ALA A 13 49.56 -14.66 15.97
N PHE A 14 49.30 -15.34 14.85
CA PHE A 14 48.24 -14.96 13.92
C PHE A 14 46.90 -15.23 14.60
N ALA A 15 46.37 -14.21 15.28
CA ALA A 15 44.98 -14.20 15.70
C ALA A 15 44.11 -14.13 14.43
N PHE A 16 43.58 -15.27 14.01
CA PHE A 16 42.60 -15.37 12.95
C PHE A 16 41.31 -14.73 13.48
N VAL A 17 41.17 -13.42 13.27
CA VAL A 17 39.91 -12.71 13.49
C VAL A 17 38.98 -13.19 12.38
N LEU A 18 38.20 -14.23 12.69
CA LEU A 18 36.97 -14.56 11.98
C LEU A 18 36.03 -13.36 12.13
N THR A 19 36.17 -12.37 11.26
CA THR A 19 35.10 -11.43 10.94
C THR A 19 33.98 -12.26 10.36
N GLY A 20 33.05 -12.67 11.22
CA GLY A 20 31.75 -13.12 10.80
C GLY A 20 31.14 -12.00 9.97
N VAL A 21 31.13 -12.19 8.65
CA VAL A 21 30.21 -11.46 7.79
C VAL A 21 28.84 -11.94 8.25
N ALA A 22 28.17 -11.12 9.06
CA ALA A 22 26.75 -11.27 9.27
C ALA A 22 26.14 -11.17 7.87
N LEU A 23 25.73 -12.31 7.32
CA LEU A 23 24.74 -12.30 6.26
C LEU A 23 23.52 -11.64 6.90
N ALA A 24 23.27 -10.38 6.54
CA ALA A 24 21.94 -9.86 6.66
C ALA A 24 21.10 -10.77 5.78
N GLU A 25 20.37 -11.70 6.40
CA GLU A 25 19.21 -12.27 5.76
C GLU A 25 18.34 -11.06 5.41
N ASP A 26 18.20 -10.78 4.12
CA ASP A 26 17.13 -9.92 3.59
C ASP A 26 15.82 -10.62 3.99
N THR A 27 15.39 -10.43 5.23
CA THR A 27 14.03 -10.74 5.65
C THR A 27 13.15 -9.87 4.79
N GLU A 28 12.49 -10.48 3.80
CA GLU A 28 11.43 -9.88 3.00
C GLU A 28 10.53 -9.09 3.95
N ALA A 29 10.69 -7.77 3.98
CA ALA A 29 9.98 -6.96 4.94
C ALA A 29 8.50 -7.13 4.63
N THR A 30 7.67 -7.41 5.63
CA THR A 30 6.21 -7.45 5.45
C THR A 30 5.57 -6.40 6.34
N PHE A 31 4.35 -5.99 5.99
CA PHE A 31 3.49 -5.27 6.93
C PHE A 31 2.20 -6.06 7.14
N GLU A 32 1.68 -5.98 8.36
CA GLU A 32 0.42 -6.61 8.71
C GLU A 32 -0.74 -5.67 8.34
N LEU A 33 -1.58 -6.12 7.42
CA LEU A 33 -2.81 -5.44 7.00
C LEU A 33 -3.99 -6.00 7.80
N PRO A 34 -4.58 -5.25 8.76
CA PRO A 34 -5.75 -5.71 9.47
C PRO A 34 -6.94 -5.85 8.52
N THR A 35 -7.53 -7.03 8.40
CA THR A 35 -8.69 -7.29 7.52
C THR A 35 -10.00 -7.18 8.30
N GLY A 36 -11.13 -7.28 7.61
CA GLY A 36 -12.45 -7.26 8.23
C GLY A 36 -12.78 -5.93 8.90
N THR A 37 -13.29 -6.00 10.12
CA THR A 37 -13.85 -4.86 10.86
C THR A 37 -12.92 -4.38 11.97
N MET A 38 -12.85 -3.06 12.15
CA MET A 38 -12.13 -2.40 13.25
C MET A 38 -13.08 -1.51 14.03
N THR A 39 -12.99 -1.51 15.35
CA THR A 39 -13.76 -0.60 16.20
C THR A 39 -12.95 0.64 16.54
N LEU A 40 -13.42 1.82 16.12
CA LEU A 40 -12.84 3.10 16.51
C LEU A 40 -13.47 3.57 17.83
N GLN A 41 -12.60 3.84 18.81
CA GLN A 41 -13.01 4.20 20.16
C GLN A 41 -12.33 5.48 20.63
N ALA A 42 -12.98 6.15 21.58
CA ALA A 42 -12.33 7.17 22.36
C ALA A 42 -11.19 6.55 23.21
N PRO A 43 -10.05 7.23 23.37
CA PRO A 43 -9.03 6.83 24.33
C PRO A 43 -9.63 6.66 25.73
N GLN A 44 -9.23 5.61 26.45
CA GLN A 44 -9.79 5.26 27.76
C GLN A 44 -9.52 6.34 28.83
N ASP A 45 -8.44 7.08 28.66
CA ASP A 45 -7.95 8.16 29.52
C ASP A 45 -8.38 9.55 29.05
N ALA A 46 -9.23 9.65 28.03
CA ALA A 46 -9.73 10.93 27.55
C ALA A 46 -10.43 11.71 28.67
N GLU A 47 -10.04 12.98 28.84
CA GLU A 47 -10.61 13.89 29.85
C GLU A 47 -12.14 14.04 29.73
N HIS A 48 -12.69 13.86 28.53
CA HIS A 48 -14.13 13.85 28.30
C HIS A 48 -14.59 12.50 27.75
N LYS A 49 -15.67 11.99 28.35
CA LYS A 49 -16.33 10.76 27.93
C LYS A 49 -16.99 10.93 26.57
N ALA A 50 -16.85 9.92 25.71
CA ALA A 50 -17.61 9.83 24.48
C ALA A 50 -19.12 9.83 24.79
N THR A 51 -19.88 10.60 24.01
CA THR A 51 -21.35 10.69 24.11
C THR A 51 -22.07 9.83 23.08
N LEU A 52 -21.35 9.28 22.11
CA LEU A 52 -21.85 8.41 21.05
C LEU A 52 -21.18 7.03 21.16
N SER A 53 -21.81 6.02 20.57
CA SER A 53 -21.26 4.67 20.44
C SER A 53 -19.92 4.66 19.70
N PRO A 54 -19.09 3.62 19.92
CA PRO A 54 -17.96 3.34 19.03
C PRO A 54 -18.39 3.23 17.57
N VAL A 55 -17.46 3.54 16.65
CA VAL A 55 -17.69 3.37 15.22
C VAL A 55 -17.15 2.03 14.78
N ILE A 56 -18.00 1.24 14.12
CA ILE A 56 -17.63 -0.01 13.48
C ILE A 56 -17.19 0.31 12.05
N LEU A 57 -15.89 0.22 11.80
CA LEU A 57 -15.27 0.49 10.50
C LEU A 57 -15.01 -0.83 9.77
N PRO A 58 -15.76 -1.17 8.71
CA PRO A 58 -15.42 -2.31 7.86
C PRO A 58 -14.19 -1.94 7.00
N HIS A 59 -12.99 -2.21 7.51
CA HIS A 59 -11.72 -1.82 6.88
C HIS A 59 -11.53 -2.52 5.53
N SER A 60 -11.91 -3.80 5.41
CA SER A 60 -11.84 -4.56 4.15
C SER A 60 -12.61 -3.89 3.00
N LEU A 61 -13.75 -3.27 3.28
CA LEU A 61 -14.55 -2.56 2.28
C LEU A 61 -13.88 -1.28 1.77
N HIS A 62 -12.89 -0.74 2.48
CA HIS A 62 -12.15 0.46 2.10
C HIS A 62 -10.87 0.15 1.31
N PHE A 63 -10.51 -1.12 1.08
CA PHE A 63 -9.33 -1.49 0.28
C PHE A 63 -9.43 -1.20 -1.22
N SER A 64 -10.57 -0.67 -1.66
CA SER A 64 -10.75 -0.10 -3.00
C SER A 64 -10.15 1.31 -3.14
N TYR A 65 -9.66 1.89 -2.04
CA TYR A 65 -8.98 3.18 -2.00
C TYR A 65 -7.50 2.99 -1.66
N SER A 66 -6.64 3.91 -2.07
CA SER A 66 -5.23 3.85 -1.65
C SER A 66 -5.12 4.03 -0.14
N CYS A 67 -4.17 3.34 0.49
CA CYS A 67 -3.88 3.52 1.91
C CYS A 67 -3.61 4.99 2.27
N GLN A 68 -3.02 5.76 1.35
CA GLN A 68 -2.71 7.18 1.54
C GLN A 68 -3.93 8.10 1.48
N GLU A 69 -5.10 7.62 1.06
CA GLU A 69 -6.33 8.42 1.16
C GLU A 69 -6.77 8.62 2.61
N CYS A 70 -6.47 7.65 3.48
CA CYS A 70 -6.72 7.71 4.92
C CYS A 70 -5.44 7.99 5.71
N HIS A 71 -4.36 7.26 5.42
CA HIS A 71 -3.04 7.39 6.04
C HIS A 71 -2.16 8.31 5.20
N HIS A 72 -2.58 9.57 5.08
CA HIS A 72 -2.01 10.54 4.13
C HIS A 72 -0.52 10.86 4.32
N ASP A 73 0.04 10.58 5.50
CA ASP A 73 1.47 10.77 5.78
C ASP A 73 2.27 9.45 5.73
N TRP A 74 1.66 8.36 5.27
CA TRP A 74 2.33 7.07 5.16
C TRP A 74 3.32 7.04 4.00
N ASP A 75 4.53 6.55 4.28
CA ASP A 75 5.65 6.52 3.35
C ASP A 75 5.66 5.29 2.41
N GLY A 76 4.68 4.39 2.56
CA GLY A 76 4.58 3.13 1.82
C GLY A 76 5.56 2.04 2.26
N LYS A 77 6.29 2.25 3.37
CA LYS A 77 7.38 1.37 3.83
C LYS A 77 7.32 1.05 5.31
N SER A 78 6.94 2.02 6.15
CA SER A 78 6.84 1.85 7.59
C SER A 78 5.54 1.16 7.98
N SER A 79 5.43 0.71 9.23
CA SER A 79 4.12 0.33 9.78
C SER A 79 3.15 1.52 9.74
N ILE A 80 1.89 1.24 9.45
CA ILE A 80 0.82 2.24 9.42
C ILE A 80 0.46 2.66 10.85
N LYS A 81 0.22 3.96 11.03
CA LYS A 81 -0.07 4.59 12.33
C LYS A 81 -1.53 5.05 12.40
N SER A 82 -2.09 5.08 13.61
CA SER A 82 -3.40 5.70 13.88
C SER A 82 -3.32 7.22 13.79
N CYS A 83 -4.44 7.87 13.47
CA CYS A 83 -4.57 9.33 13.42
C CYS A 83 -4.10 10.01 14.72
N GLY A 84 -4.34 9.37 15.86
CA GLY A 84 -4.00 9.86 17.20
C GLY A 84 -2.55 9.65 17.64
N THR A 85 -1.69 9.15 16.75
CA THR A 85 -0.27 8.92 17.09
C THR A 85 0.43 10.22 17.43
N SER A 86 1.45 10.15 18.28
CA SER A 86 2.12 11.35 18.74
C SER A 86 2.72 12.18 17.59
N GLY A 87 2.50 13.49 17.61
CA GLY A 87 2.84 14.44 16.55
C GLY A 87 1.80 14.56 15.42
N CYS A 88 0.67 13.84 15.51
CA CYS A 88 -0.42 13.88 14.52
C CYS A 88 -1.69 14.53 15.12
N HIS A 89 -2.83 13.84 15.13
CA HIS A 89 -4.11 14.34 15.65
C HIS A 89 -4.32 13.98 17.12
N GLU A 90 -3.40 14.37 18.00
CA GLU A 90 -3.38 13.98 19.42
C GLU A 90 -4.53 14.59 20.24
N ASN A 91 -4.98 15.81 19.88
CA ASN A 91 -6.05 16.49 20.59
C ASN A 91 -7.35 15.75 20.39
N PHE A 92 -7.89 15.08 21.41
CA PHE A 92 -9.06 14.22 21.21
C PHE A 92 -10.31 15.02 20.80
N TRP A 93 -10.53 16.20 21.39
CA TRP A 93 -11.70 17.04 21.12
C TRP A 93 -11.36 18.35 20.42
N ALA A 94 -12.24 18.78 19.51
CA ALA A 94 -12.18 20.14 18.98
C ALA A 94 -12.55 21.14 20.11
N PRO A 95 -11.95 22.34 20.13
CA PRO A 95 -12.38 23.39 21.04
C PRO A 95 -13.86 23.71 20.84
N LYS A 96 -14.55 24.14 21.92
CA LYS A 96 -15.95 24.54 21.84
C LYS A 96 -16.14 25.71 20.86
N PRO A 97 -17.32 25.88 20.26
CA PRO A 97 -17.62 27.08 19.47
C PRO A 97 -17.30 28.35 20.27
N GLY A 98 -16.40 29.18 19.76
CA GLY A 98 -15.94 30.41 20.43
C GLY A 98 -14.63 30.28 21.24
N GLN A 99 -14.05 29.09 21.35
CA GLN A 99 -12.65 28.91 21.77
C GLN A 99 -11.74 28.89 20.53
N ALA A 100 -10.59 29.55 20.63
CA ALA A 100 -9.58 29.49 19.59
C ALA A 100 -9.12 28.04 19.42
N ASP A 101 -8.97 27.61 18.16
CA ASP A 101 -8.30 26.36 17.84
C ASP A 101 -6.84 26.49 18.26
N VAL A 102 -6.50 25.84 19.38
CA VAL A 102 -5.14 25.80 19.93
C VAL A 102 -4.34 24.63 19.36
N SER A 103 -4.84 23.96 18.32
CA SER A 103 -4.00 23.03 17.58
C SER A 103 -2.81 23.78 17.01
N GLU A 104 -1.62 23.39 17.47
CA GLU A 104 -0.37 23.88 16.90
C GLU A 104 -0.40 23.52 15.41
N ASN A 105 -0.29 24.53 14.54
CA ASN A 105 -0.25 24.39 13.08
C ASN A 105 -1.55 24.01 12.36
N GLY A 106 -2.74 24.16 12.98
CA GLY A 106 -4.03 23.95 12.30
C GLY A 106 -4.39 22.47 12.09
N VAL A 107 -3.77 21.58 12.86
CA VAL A 107 -4.04 20.14 12.86
C VAL A 107 -5.36 19.86 13.55
N LYS A 108 -6.34 19.32 12.83
CA LYS A 108 -7.65 19.00 13.44
C LYS A 108 -7.50 18.06 14.63
N SER A 109 -8.41 18.17 15.59
CA SER A 109 -8.56 17.17 16.66
C SER A 109 -8.77 15.77 16.07
N MET A 110 -8.47 14.71 16.83
CA MET A 110 -8.68 13.32 16.42
C MET A 110 -10.11 13.10 15.91
N VAL A 111 -11.10 13.52 16.69
CA VAL A 111 -12.51 13.44 16.32
C VAL A 111 -12.83 14.30 15.08
N GLY A 112 -12.19 15.47 14.95
CA GLY A 112 -12.33 16.33 13.78
C GLY A 112 -11.73 15.71 12.51
N ALA A 113 -10.60 15.04 12.62
CA ALA A 113 -9.90 14.35 11.53
C ALA A 113 -10.72 13.16 11.03
N TYR A 114 -11.18 12.28 11.94
CA TYR A 114 -12.08 11.17 11.58
C TYR A 114 -13.36 11.67 10.90
N HIS A 115 -14.03 12.68 11.46
CA HIS A 115 -15.24 13.21 10.84
C HIS A 115 -14.99 13.86 9.47
N GLN A 116 -13.84 14.51 9.28
CA GLN A 116 -13.49 15.06 7.97
C GLN A 116 -13.30 13.94 6.97
N VAL A 117 -12.36 13.02 7.21
CA VAL A 117 -11.98 12.00 6.22
C VAL A 117 -13.16 11.10 5.85
N CYS A 118 -13.91 10.61 6.84
CA CYS A 118 -15.03 9.71 6.57
C CYS A 118 -16.18 10.43 5.85
N ARG A 119 -16.63 11.58 6.37
CA ARG A 119 -17.85 12.22 5.86
C ARG A 119 -17.61 12.96 4.55
N ASP A 120 -16.44 13.58 4.39
CA ASP A 120 -16.17 14.35 3.18
C ASP A 120 -15.93 13.42 2.00
N CYS A 121 -15.21 12.29 2.19
CA CYS A 121 -15.10 11.26 1.16
C CYS A 121 -16.48 10.74 0.74
N HIS A 122 -17.31 10.28 1.68
CA HIS A 122 -18.65 9.76 1.35
C HIS A 122 -19.56 10.81 0.68
N ARG A 123 -19.46 12.09 1.06
CA ARG A 123 -20.21 13.18 0.39
C ARG A 123 -19.73 13.39 -1.03
N ASN A 124 -18.42 13.44 -1.23
CA ASN A 124 -17.82 13.64 -2.54
C ASN A 124 -18.20 12.50 -3.49
N GLU A 125 -18.15 11.25 -3.02
CA GLU A 125 -18.63 10.08 -3.77
C GLU A 125 -20.11 10.18 -4.11
N ALA A 126 -20.95 10.55 -3.13
CA ALA A 126 -22.37 10.76 -3.39
C ALA A 126 -22.61 11.83 -4.47
N ASP A 127 -21.85 12.92 -4.43
CA ASP A 127 -22.02 14.04 -5.36
C ASP A 127 -21.50 13.70 -6.76
N GLN A 128 -20.39 12.95 -6.87
CA GLN A 128 -19.89 12.40 -8.14
C GLN A 128 -20.90 11.44 -8.78
N GLN A 129 -21.49 10.54 -7.99
CA GLN A 129 -22.50 9.60 -8.48
C GLN A 129 -23.76 10.34 -8.97
N LYS A 130 -24.21 11.37 -8.25
CA LYS A 130 -25.32 12.24 -8.69
C LYS A 130 -24.98 12.97 -9.99
N ALA A 131 -23.78 13.56 -10.07
CA ALA A 131 -23.31 14.27 -11.26
C ALA A 131 -23.23 13.35 -12.49
N SER A 132 -22.91 12.07 -12.27
CA SER A 132 -22.89 11.02 -13.29
C SER A 132 -24.27 10.48 -13.66
N GLY A 133 -25.34 11.01 -13.07
CA GLY A 133 -26.72 10.59 -13.33
C GLY A 133 -27.11 9.27 -12.67
N SER A 134 -26.38 8.81 -11.65
CA SER A 134 -26.73 7.59 -10.93
C SER A 134 -28.07 7.75 -10.21
N LYS A 135 -28.95 6.76 -10.39
CA LYS A 135 -30.27 6.71 -9.76
C LYS A 135 -30.22 6.18 -8.32
N SER A 136 -29.14 5.51 -7.96
CA SER A 136 -28.91 4.96 -6.63
C SER A 136 -27.52 5.38 -6.15
N ILE A 137 -27.46 6.01 -4.98
CA ILE A 137 -26.20 6.46 -4.39
C ILE A 137 -25.71 5.35 -3.46
N VAL A 138 -24.55 4.81 -3.77
CA VAL A 138 -23.90 3.74 -3.02
C VAL A 138 -22.60 4.30 -2.46
N THR A 139 -22.63 4.75 -1.22
CA THR A 139 -21.47 5.24 -0.48
C THR A 139 -21.73 5.04 1.02
N GLY A 140 -20.71 5.24 1.84
CA GLY A 140 -20.83 5.07 3.28
C GLY A 140 -21.66 6.17 3.97
N PRO A 141 -21.93 5.99 5.27
CA PRO A 141 -22.77 6.90 6.04
C PRO A 141 -22.12 8.28 6.24
N VAL A 142 -22.96 9.32 6.26
CA VAL A 142 -22.55 10.72 6.57
C VAL A 142 -23.29 11.30 7.78
N ALA A 143 -24.34 10.60 8.22
CA ALA A 143 -25.19 10.96 9.36
C ALA A 143 -24.71 10.23 10.62
N CYS A 144 -24.91 10.85 11.79
CA CYS A 144 -24.39 10.33 13.06
C CYS A 144 -24.80 8.88 13.31
N ALA A 145 -26.10 8.56 13.20
CA ALA A 145 -26.61 7.21 13.47
C ALA A 145 -26.10 6.13 12.50
N GLY A 146 -25.61 6.52 11.32
CA GLY A 146 -25.02 5.58 10.37
C GLY A 146 -23.58 5.19 10.74
N CYS A 147 -22.86 6.05 11.46
CA CYS A 147 -21.50 5.76 11.95
C CYS A 147 -21.50 5.31 13.42
N HIS A 148 -22.39 5.90 14.23
CA HIS A 148 -22.56 5.69 15.66
C HIS A 148 -23.92 5.04 15.92
N PRO A 149 -24.03 3.70 15.81
CA PRO A 149 -25.31 3.00 15.98
C PRO A 149 -25.83 3.06 17.42
N ASP A 150 -27.15 3.10 17.57
CA ASP A 150 -27.88 3.02 18.86
C ASP A 150 -28.87 1.84 18.80
N PRO A 151 -28.81 0.85 19.71
CA PRO A 151 -27.91 0.74 20.87
C PRO A 151 -26.44 0.57 20.47
N HIS A 152 -25.54 0.82 21.41
CA HIS A 152 -24.10 0.66 21.21
C HIS A 152 -23.82 -0.76 20.67
N SER A 153 -23.14 -0.82 19.53
CA SER A 153 -22.59 -2.07 19.01
C SER A 153 -21.53 -2.59 19.97
N GLU A 154 -21.44 -3.92 20.09
CA GLU A 154 -20.33 -4.55 20.80
C GLU A 154 -19.01 -4.20 20.11
N ILE A 155 -17.92 -4.25 20.86
CA ILE A 155 -16.58 -4.02 20.33
C ILE A 155 -16.21 -5.24 19.51
N GLU A 156 -16.14 -5.08 18.20
CA GLU A 156 -15.73 -6.12 17.26
C GLU A 156 -14.49 -5.63 16.52
N ASN A 157 -13.36 -6.28 16.80
CA ASN A 157 -12.16 -6.15 15.99
C ASN A 157 -11.93 -7.50 15.36
N SER A 158 -11.65 -7.51 14.06
CA SER A 158 -11.07 -8.67 13.42
C SER A 158 -9.69 -8.92 14.04
N ASP A 159 -9.46 -10.16 14.49
CA ASP A 159 -8.14 -10.61 14.91
C ASP A 159 -7.30 -11.10 13.72
N GLU A 160 -7.84 -10.98 12.50
CA GLU A 160 -7.19 -11.40 11.26
C GLU A 160 -6.36 -10.26 10.66
N ALA A 161 -5.14 -10.60 10.26
CA ALA A 161 -4.26 -9.73 9.51
C ALA A 161 -3.59 -10.53 8.39
N LEU A 162 -3.40 -9.86 7.25
CA LEU A 162 -2.65 -10.41 6.14
C LEU A 162 -1.22 -9.85 6.15
N SER A 163 -0.24 -10.74 6.04
CA SER A 163 1.16 -10.33 5.91
C SER A 163 1.43 -9.96 4.45
N ILE A 164 1.55 -8.67 4.19
CA ILE A 164 1.72 -8.13 2.83
C ILE A 164 3.21 -7.85 2.57
N PRO A 165 3.79 -8.38 1.49
CA PRO A 165 5.20 -8.17 1.18
C PRO A 165 5.49 -6.70 0.84
N LEU A 166 6.45 -6.13 1.55
CA LEU A 166 7.15 -4.90 1.24
C LEU A 166 8.42 -5.23 0.43
N GLY A 167 8.76 -4.36 -0.51
CA GLY A 167 10.00 -4.52 -1.28
C GLY A 167 9.78 -5.14 -2.66
N ILE A 168 10.69 -6.02 -3.08
CA ILE A 168 10.75 -6.55 -4.44
C ILE A 168 10.17 -7.97 -4.50
N ILE A 169 8.98 -8.11 -5.07
CA ILE A 169 8.40 -9.43 -5.38
C ILE A 169 9.04 -9.94 -6.68
N THR A 170 9.49 -11.20 -6.70
CA THR A 170 9.96 -11.82 -7.93
C THR A 170 8.81 -12.50 -8.66
N ILE A 171 8.42 -11.97 -9.81
CA ILE A 171 7.42 -12.58 -10.69
C ILE A 171 8.14 -13.50 -11.69
N LYS A 172 7.79 -14.78 -11.64
CA LYS A 172 8.36 -15.84 -12.48
C LYS A 172 7.33 -16.34 -13.50
N ALA A 173 7.81 -16.97 -14.55
CA ALA A 173 6.92 -17.77 -15.41
C ALA A 173 6.39 -18.99 -14.63
N PRO A 174 5.18 -19.49 -14.94
CA PRO A 174 4.70 -20.78 -14.47
C PRO A 174 5.72 -21.89 -14.74
N GLU A 175 5.80 -22.89 -13.87
CA GLU A 175 6.83 -23.94 -13.92
C GLU A 175 6.82 -24.72 -15.25
N GLU A 176 5.66 -24.82 -15.89
CA GLU A 176 5.47 -25.54 -17.14
C GLU A 176 5.87 -24.72 -18.38
N VAL A 177 6.30 -23.47 -18.21
CA VAL A 177 6.62 -22.55 -19.30
C VAL A 177 8.12 -22.23 -19.32
N GLU A 178 8.78 -22.56 -20.42
CA GLU A 178 10.16 -22.14 -20.70
C GLU A 178 10.23 -20.61 -20.91
N ALA A 179 10.75 -19.90 -19.92
CA ALA A 179 10.84 -18.45 -19.93
C ALA A 179 11.85 -17.95 -20.98
N THR A 180 11.41 -17.05 -21.86
CA THR A 180 12.27 -16.41 -22.87
C THR A 180 12.94 -15.13 -22.37
N ARG A 181 12.62 -14.70 -21.14
CA ARG A 181 13.10 -13.47 -20.48
C ARG A 181 13.40 -13.78 -19.01
N GLY A 182 14.29 -13.01 -18.41
CA GLY A 182 14.54 -13.12 -16.97
C GLY A 182 13.33 -12.70 -16.14
N ASP A 183 13.31 -13.18 -14.89
CA ASP A 183 12.30 -12.85 -13.90
C ASP A 183 12.17 -11.33 -13.71
N VAL A 184 10.97 -10.90 -13.31
CA VAL A 184 10.66 -9.49 -13.05
C VAL A 184 10.77 -9.24 -11.56
N GLY A 185 11.71 -8.39 -11.15
CA GLY A 185 11.75 -7.83 -9.81
C GLY A 185 10.74 -6.68 -9.70
N PHE A 186 9.58 -6.94 -9.13
CA PHE A 186 8.48 -6.00 -8.99
C PHE A 186 8.53 -5.26 -7.64
N PRO A 187 8.77 -3.93 -7.63
CA PRO A 187 8.83 -3.15 -6.39
C PRO A 187 7.42 -2.86 -5.85
N HIS A 188 6.82 -3.83 -5.18
CA HIS A 188 5.43 -3.79 -4.70
C HIS A 188 5.13 -2.58 -3.81
N GLY A 189 5.99 -2.30 -2.84
CA GLY A 189 5.81 -1.14 -1.93
C GLY A 189 5.83 0.22 -2.63
N LEU A 190 6.45 0.34 -3.83
CA LEU A 190 6.39 1.58 -4.62
C LEU A 190 5.04 1.78 -5.32
N HIS A 191 4.19 0.77 -5.36
CA HIS A 191 2.88 0.78 -6.00
C HIS A 191 1.72 0.97 -5.01
N PHE A 192 1.97 1.13 -3.71
CA PHE A 192 0.92 1.31 -2.68
C PHE A 192 0.18 2.65 -2.73
N GLN A 193 0.61 3.56 -3.60
CA GLN A 193 -0.20 4.72 -3.99
C GLN A 193 -1.46 4.33 -4.80
N PHE A 194 -1.55 3.08 -5.26
CA PHE A 194 -2.71 2.50 -5.93
C PHE A 194 -3.48 1.59 -4.97
N ALA A 195 -4.79 1.47 -5.14
CA ALA A 195 -5.58 0.56 -4.32
C ALA A 195 -5.22 -0.91 -4.60
N CYS A 196 -5.32 -1.78 -3.59
CA CYS A 196 -5.01 -3.21 -3.75
C CYS A 196 -5.79 -3.85 -4.90
N LYS A 197 -7.07 -3.46 -5.03
CA LYS A 197 -7.99 -3.95 -6.07
C LYS A 197 -7.73 -3.37 -7.46
N GLU A 198 -6.80 -2.44 -7.66
CA GLU A 198 -6.34 -2.06 -9.00
C GLU A 198 -5.55 -3.19 -9.69
N CYS A 199 -4.85 -4.01 -8.89
CA CYS A 199 -4.11 -5.18 -9.37
C CYS A 199 -4.84 -6.49 -9.03
N HIS A 200 -5.26 -6.64 -7.77
CA HIS A 200 -6.00 -7.80 -7.27
C HIS A 200 -7.51 -7.56 -7.42
N HIS A 201 -7.96 -7.42 -8.66
CA HIS A 201 -9.29 -6.91 -8.99
C HIS A 201 -10.46 -7.77 -8.50
N ASP A 202 -10.25 -9.07 -8.32
CA ASP A 202 -11.27 -9.99 -7.81
C ASP A 202 -11.07 -10.33 -6.32
N TRP A 203 -10.11 -9.71 -5.64
CA TRP A 203 -9.88 -9.94 -4.22
C TRP A 203 -11.04 -9.38 -3.37
N ASP A 204 -11.51 -10.18 -2.43
CA ASP A 204 -12.62 -9.83 -1.55
C ASP A 204 -12.23 -8.76 -0.51
N GLY A 205 -10.96 -8.70 -0.12
CA GLY A 205 -10.45 -7.83 0.93
C GLY A 205 -10.17 -8.55 2.26
N GLU A 206 -10.36 -9.87 2.32
CA GLU A 206 -10.30 -10.67 3.54
C GLU A 206 -9.45 -11.93 3.36
N SER A 207 -9.64 -12.66 2.26
CA SER A 207 -8.89 -13.87 1.95
C SER A 207 -7.41 -13.60 1.64
N GLU A 208 -6.59 -14.66 1.67
CA GLU A 208 -5.21 -14.57 1.18
C GLU A 208 -5.18 -14.10 -0.27
N VAL A 209 -4.23 -13.20 -0.57
CA VAL A 209 -4.12 -12.61 -1.89
C VAL A 209 -3.47 -13.62 -2.85
N GLU A 210 -4.21 -14.03 -3.87
CA GLU A 210 -3.70 -14.96 -4.87
C GLU A 210 -2.84 -14.29 -5.96
N ALA A 211 -1.90 -15.06 -6.52
CA ALA A 211 -1.13 -14.66 -7.68
C ALA A 211 -2.00 -14.68 -8.94
N CYS A 212 -1.69 -13.83 -9.93
CA CYS A 212 -2.48 -13.73 -11.16
C CYS A 212 -2.67 -15.10 -11.85
N SER A 213 -1.66 -15.98 -11.78
CA SER A 213 -1.67 -17.29 -12.43
C SER A 213 -2.61 -18.32 -11.79
N SER A 214 -3.18 -18.08 -10.61
CA SER A 214 -4.21 -18.96 -10.05
C SER A 214 -5.50 -18.90 -10.89
N CYS A 215 -5.87 -17.69 -11.35
CA CYS A 215 -7.03 -17.46 -12.20
C CYS A 215 -6.64 -17.36 -13.68
N HIS A 216 -5.64 -16.53 -14.02
CA HIS A 216 -5.11 -16.36 -15.37
C HIS A 216 -4.06 -17.42 -15.70
N SER A 217 -4.50 -18.68 -15.81
CA SER A 217 -3.64 -19.86 -15.84
C SER A 217 -3.28 -20.37 -17.24
N GLU A 218 -3.89 -19.84 -18.30
CA GLU A 218 -3.57 -20.29 -19.66
C GLU A 218 -2.14 -19.91 -20.01
N THR A 219 -1.36 -20.86 -20.52
CA THR A 219 0.07 -20.69 -20.86
C THR A 219 0.31 -20.39 -22.34
N GLU A 220 -0.73 -20.50 -23.16
CA GLU A 220 -0.73 -20.19 -24.59
C GLU A 220 -1.86 -19.19 -24.91
N PRO A 221 -1.65 -18.29 -25.89
CA PRO A 221 -2.68 -17.34 -26.30
C PRO A 221 -3.77 -17.99 -27.15
N SER A 222 -4.96 -17.37 -27.14
CA SER A 222 -6.06 -17.66 -28.07
C SER A 222 -5.79 -17.02 -29.45
N GLY A 223 -4.73 -17.48 -30.12
CA GLY A 223 -4.32 -17.00 -31.44
C GLY A 223 -3.21 -15.95 -31.38
N THR A 224 -3.53 -14.68 -31.13
CA THR A 224 -2.51 -13.61 -31.10
C THR A 224 -1.95 -13.42 -29.70
N ARG A 225 -0.69 -12.97 -29.53
CA ARG A 225 -0.15 -12.60 -28.19
C ARG A 225 -0.52 -11.18 -27.75
N SER A 226 -1.52 -10.57 -28.38
CA SER A 226 -1.87 -9.17 -28.12
C SER A 226 -2.56 -9.02 -26.77
N ILE A 227 -2.11 -8.08 -25.94
CA ILE A 227 -2.79 -7.70 -24.68
C ILE A 227 -4.17 -7.05 -24.91
N LYS A 228 -4.47 -6.66 -26.15
CA LYS A 228 -5.75 -6.06 -26.54
C LYS A 228 -6.75 -7.09 -27.04
N ASP A 229 -6.34 -8.34 -27.14
CA ASP A 229 -7.20 -9.42 -27.58
C ASP A 229 -8.02 -9.90 -26.38
N GLU A 230 -9.34 -9.76 -26.46
CA GLU A 230 -10.25 -10.14 -25.37
C GLU A 230 -10.22 -11.65 -25.12
N GLU A 231 -9.88 -12.45 -26.13
CA GLU A 231 -9.75 -13.91 -26.01
C GLU A 231 -8.50 -14.33 -25.18
N ASN A 232 -7.60 -13.39 -24.88
CA ASN A 232 -6.41 -13.63 -24.06
C ASN A 232 -6.61 -13.26 -22.59
N VAL A 233 -7.84 -13.02 -22.13
CA VAL A 233 -8.07 -12.63 -20.72
C VAL A 233 -7.48 -13.65 -19.75
N MET A 234 -7.54 -14.95 -20.05
CA MET A 234 -7.02 -16.02 -19.17
C MET A 234 -5.53 -16.33 -19.40
N TYR A 235 -4.92 -15.75 -20.44
CA TYR A 235 -3.51 -15.96 -20.75
C TYR A 235 -2.62 -15.18 -19.78
N TYR A 236 -1.80 -15.88 -18.99
CA TYR A 236 -1.06 -15.28 -17.88
C TYR A 236 -0.17 -14.10 -18.31
N LEU A 237 0.51 -14.20 -19.46
CA LEU A 237 1.36 -13.12 -19.96
C LEU A 237 0.54 -11.91 -20.39
N ALA A 238 -0.67 -12.11 -20.92
CA ALA A 238 -1.55 -10.99 -21.25
C ALA A 238 -2.03 -10.30 -19.97
N ALA A 239 -2.38 -11.04 -18.91
CA ALA A 239 -2.79 -10.48 -17.62
C ALA A 239 -1.71 -9.54 -17.03
N TYR A 240 -0.48 -10.05 -16.84
CA TYR A 240 0.63 -9.24 -16.31
C TYR A 240 0.97 -8.04 -17.19
N HIS A 241 1.11 -8.23 -18.51
CA HIS A 241 1.45 -7.13 -19.39
C HIS A 241 0.34 -6.09 -19.52
N ASN A 242 -0.93 -6.51 -19.49
CA ASN A 242 -2.04 -5.59 -19.58
C ASN A 242 -2.07 -4.65 -18.37
N VAL A 243 -2.02 -5.18 -17.14
CA VAL A 243 -2.07 -4.34 -15.93
C VAL A 243 -0.85 -3.43 -15.82
N CYS A 244 0.37 -3.96 -15.98
CA CYS A 244 1.59 -3.17 -15.80
C CYS A 244 1.77 -2.13 -16.92
N ILE A 245 1.72 -2.56 -18.19
CA ILE A 245 2.10 -1.69 -19.30
C ILE A 245 1.02 -0.65 -19.57
N THR A 246 -0.26 -0.98 -19.42
CA THR A 246 -1.34 -0.01 -19.62
C THR A 246 -1.27 1.10 -18.57
N CYS A 247 -1.12 0.76 -17.28
CA CYS A 247 -0.94 1.75 -16.22
C CYS A 247 0.31 2.62 -16.44
N HIS A 248 1.46 2.02 -16.80
CA HIS A 248 2.68 2.78 -17.08
C HIS A 248 2.54 3.73 -18.28
N ARG A 249 1.81 3.35 -19.33
CA ARG A 249 1.51 4.22 -20.48
C ARG A 249 0.59 5.37 -20.09
N ASP A 250 -0.44 5.10 -19.27
CA ASP A 250 -1.40 6.12 -18.85
C ASP A 250 -0.77 7.15 -17.91
N THR A 251 0.08 6.70 -16.99
CA THR A 251 0.86 7.59 -16.11
C THR A 251 1.87 8.43 -16.89
N ASP A 252 2.55 7.88 -17.91
CA ASP A 252 3.41 8.68 -18.80
C ASP A 252 2.60 9.72 -19.60
N LYS A 253 1.39 9.35 -20.06
CA LYS A 253 0.49 10.29 -20.73
C LYS A 253 0.07 11.43 -19.80
N LYS A 254 -0.33 11.13 -18.56
CA LYS A 254 -0.65 12.14 -17.53
C LYS A 254 0.55 13.03 -17.23
N ARG A 255 1.75 12.44 -17.08
CA ARG A 255 3.00 13.16 -16.89
C ARG A 255 3.28 14.14 -18.04
N ARG A 256 3.06 13.73 -19.29
CA ARG A 256 3.22 14.61 -20.48
C ARG A 256 2.20 15.73 -20.52
N ALA A 257 0.94 15.45 -20.16
CA ALA A 257 -0.10 16.46 -20.08
C ALA A 257 0.24 17.53 -19.02
N ALA A 258 0.66 17.11 -17.83
CA ALA A 258 1.12 18.01 -16.77
C ALA A 258 2.29 18.91 -17.22
N MET A 259 3.27 18.36 -17.94
CA MET A 259 4.36 19.16 -18.52
C MET A 259 3.86 20.15 -19.58
N ALA A 260 2.85 19.78 -20.38
CA ALA A 260 2.25 20.67 -21.36
C ALA A 260 1.46 21.83 -20.70
N GLU A 261 0.95 21.61 -19.49
CA GLU A 261 0.30 22.62 -18.65
C GLU A 261 1.30 23.50 -17.86
N GLY A 262 2.60 23.26 -18.02
CA GLY A 262 3.66 24.09 -17.44
C GLY A 262 4.26 23.57 -16.13
N ILE A 263 3.86 22.38 -15.67
CA ILE A 263 4.47 21.74 -14.48
C ILE A 263 5.89 21.28 -14.83
N ASN A 264 6.86 21.59 -13.97
CA ASN A 264 8.24 21.24 -14.23
C ASN A 264 8.44 19.72 -14.16
N LYS A 265 9.19 19.18 -15.14
CA LYS A 265 9.59 17.78 -15.23
C LYS A 265 10.21 17.24 -13.93
N ALA A 266 10.95 18.08 -13.20
CA ALA A 266 11.62 17.74 -11.94
C ALA A 266 10.66 17.48 -10.78
N ASP A 267 9.47 18.09 -10.83
CA ASP A 267 8.44 17.98 -9.79
C ASP A 267 7.51 16.77 -10.03
N LEU A 268 7.69 16.06 -11.14
CA LEU A 268 6.85 14.94 -11.55
C LEU A 268 7.50 13.58 -11.27
N PRO A 269 6.76 12.57 -10.78
CA PRO A 269 7.25 11.21 -10.59
C PRO A 269 7.81 10.60 -11.87
N LYS A 270 9.00 9.99 -11.81
CA LYS A 270 9.68 9.41 -12.99
C LYS A 270 8.75 8.44 -13.74
N SER A 271 8.85 8.44 -15.07
CA SER A 271 8.09 7.49 -15.89
C SER A 271 8.50 6.06 -15.55
N ALA A 272 7.51 5.20 -15.41
CA ALA A 272 7.68 3.77 -15.24
C ALA A 272 8.06 3.09 -16.59
N PRO A 273 8.68 1.90 -16.56
CA PRO A 273 9.14 1.21 -17.76
C PRO A 273 7.99 0.65 -18.61
N VAL A 274 8.04 0.86 -19.92
CA VAL A 274 7.06 0.31 -20.89
C VAL A 274 7.70 -0.61 -21.93
N ASN A 275 8.99 -0.90 -21.78
CA ASN A 275 9.77 -1.73 -22.69
C ASN A 275 10.28 -2.98 -21.95
N CYS A 276 10.60 -4.03 -22.71
CA CYS A 276 10.93 -5.34 -22.14
C CYS A 276 12.08 -5.28 -21.12
N ASN A 277 13.18 -4.60 -21.47
CA ASN A 277 14.39 -4.57 -20.63
C ASN A 277 14.25 -3.63 -19.42
N GLY A 278 13.19 -2.82 -19.38
CA GLY A 278 12.86 -2.00 -18.23
C GLY A 278 12.14 -2.78 -17.12
N CYS A 279 11.54 -3.92 -17.45
CA CYS A 279 10.84 -4.78 -16.49
C CYS A 279 11.57 -6.12 -16.28
N HIS A 280 12.00 -6.76 -17.36
CA HIS A 280 12.70 -8.03 -17.31
C HIS A 280 14.20 -7.82 -17.14
N SER A 281 14.77 -8.55 -16.19
CA SER A 281 16.22 -8.72 -16.13
C SER A 281 16.73 -9.35 -17.44
N SER A 282 17.96 -9.00 -17.81
CA SER A 282 18.62 -9.65 -18.95
C SER A 282 18.79 -11.11 -18.59
N SER A 283 18.24 -12.04 -19.40
CA SER A 283 18.39 -13.47 -19.16
C SER A 283 19.87 -13.81 -19.02
N SER A 284 20.26 -14.35 -17.87
CA SER A 284 21.58 -14.95 -17.63
C SER A 284 21.76 -16.22 -18.42
#